data_AF-A8AJ96-F1
#
_entry.id   AF-A8AJ96-F1
#
_cell.length_a   1.000
_cell.length_b   1.000
_cell.length_c   1.000
_cell.angle_alpha   90.00
_cell.angle_beta   90.00
_cell.angle_gamma   90.00
#
_symmetry.space_group_name_H-M   'P 1'
#
loop_
_entity.id
_entity.type
_entity.pdbx_description
1 polymer ?
#
loop_
_entity_poly.entity_id
_entity_poly.type
_entity_poly.pdbx_seq_one_letter_code
_entity_poly.pdbx_strand_id
1 'polypeptide(L)'
;MIYISRDIIMFKNCLKDYTESEILAFLNEFFENSKDLKGNEANEMETNYIIFEEVYHIENMKNIYDELSTIDFTKTVSEEAIRLDEDLFQLTQNNGIAIDIGWYPSLDEKGEFLIQVISDGDWDHPMIKTSSGWDKNELIEKLNIVLEQLPFSLKS
;
A
#
# COMPACT_ATOMS: atom_id res chain seq x y z
N MET A 1 19.88 -6.23 20.54
CA MET A 1 19.22 -4.90 20.51
C MET A 1 18.28 -4.94 19.31
N ILE A 2 17.02 -5.27 19.53
CA ILE A 2 16.06 -5.47 18.44
C ILE A 2 15.53 -4.09 18.07
N TYR A 3 15.77 -3.66 16.83
CA TYR A 3 15.13 -2.47 16.26
C TYR A 3 13.64 -2.77 16.12
N ILE A 4 12.85 -2.18 17.00
CA ILE A 4 11.39 -2.24 16.91
C ILE A 4 11.01 -1.19 15.86
N SER A 5 10.52 -1.64 14.69
CA SER A 5 9.98 -0.75 13.66
C SER A 5 8.89 0.16 14.25
N ARG A 6 8.79 1.40 13.77
CA ARG A 6 7.72 2.36 14.12
C ARG A 6 6.32 1.76 13.89
N ASP A 7 6.18 0.77 13.01
CA ASP A 7 4.91 0.08 12.73
C ASP A 7 4.41 -0.76 13.93
N ILE A 8 5.33 -1.35 14.70
CA ILE A 8 4.97 -2.02 15.97
C ILE A 8 4.51 -0.99 17.02
N ILE A 9 5.01 0.26 16.93
CA ILE A 9 4.58 1.34 17.83
C ILE A 9 3.17 1.81 17.46
N MET A 10 2.83 1.89 16.17
CA MET A 10 1.45 2.17 15.71
C MET A 10 0.48 1.06 16.11
N PHE A 11 0.82 -0.20 15.87
CA PHE A 11 0.01 -1.34 16.33
C PHE A 11 -0.18 -1.33 17.86
N LYS A 12 0.88 -1.02 18.62
CA LYS A 12 0.77 -0.87 20.08
C LYS A 12 -0.12 0.28 20.50
N ASN A 13 -0.22 1.36 19.73
CA ASN A 13 -1.09 2.50 20.06
C ASN A 13 -2.58 2.16 19.91
N CYS A 14 -2.95 1.37 18.89
CA CYS A 14 -4.32 0.87 18.71
C CYS A 14 -4.71 -0.23 19.71
N LEU A 15 -3.72 -0.91 20.29
CA LEU A 15 -3.92 -1.99 21.27
C LEU A 15 -3.78 -1.54 22.73
N LYS A 16 -3.61 -0.23 23.00
CA LYS A 16 -3.43 0.31 24.38
C LYS A 16 -4.59 -0.02 25.32
N ASP A 17 -5.78 -0.16 24.77
CA ASP A 17 -7.00 -0.41 25.51
C ASP A 17 -7.33 -1.91 25.63
N TYR A 18 -6.51 -2.77 25.03
CA TYR A 18 -6.66 -4.23 25.07
C TYR A 18 -5.66 -4.85 26.04
N THR A 19 -6.13 -5.76 26.86
CA THR A 19 -5.29 -6.64 27.68
C THR A 19 -4.54 -7.63 26.81
N GLU A 20 -3.41 -8.14 27.31
CA GLU A 20 -2.63 -9.19 26.63
C GLU A 20 -3.49 -10.42 26.28
N SER A 21 -4.44 -10.77 27.15
CA SER A 21 -5.39 -11.86 26.93
C SER A 21 -6.36 -11.59 25.77
N GLU A 22 -6.82 -10.35 25.59
CA GLU A 22 -7.71 -9.97 24.49
C GLU A 22 -6.97 -9.96 23.15
N ILE A 23 -5.70 -9.51 23.15
CA ILE A 23 -4.83 -9.56 21.97
C ILE A 23 -4.57 -11.02 21.59
N LEU A 24 -4.25 -11.88 22.56
CA LEU A 24 -4.03 -13.32 22.31
C LEU A 24 -5.32 -14.02 21.85
N ALA A 25 -6.48 -13.65 22.37
CA ALA A 25 -7.76 -14.19 21.92
C ALA A 25 -8.04 -13.82 20.45
N PHE A 26 -7.84 -12.55 20.08
CA PHE A 26 -8.00 -12.08 18.70
C PHE A 26 -7.04 -12.80 17.74
N LEU A 27 -5.76 -12.90 18.10
CA LEU A 27 -4.77 -13.58 17.26
C LEU A 27 -5.09 -15.08 17.14
N ASN A 28 -5.48 -15.74 18.22
CA ASN A 28 -5.88 -17.15 18.17
C ASN A 28 -7.13 -17.35 17.32
N GLU A 29 -8.14 -16.50 17.43
CA GLU A 29 -9.33 -16.54 16.58
C GLU A 29 -8.95 -16.36 15.10
N PHE A 30 -8.13 -15.36 14.79
CA PHE A 30 -7.65 -15.08 13.44
C PHE A 30 -6.87 -16.27 12.84
N PHE A 31 -5.92 -16.83 13.60
CA PHE A 31 -5.09 -17.94 13.10
C PHE A 31 -5.78 -19.31 13.13
N GLU A 32 -6.70 -19.58 14.05
CA GLU A 32 -7.47 -20.83 14.03
C GLU A 32 -8.47 -20.83 12.85
N ASN A 33 -9.13 -19.71 12.56
CA ASN A 33 -9.98 -19.57 11.38
C ASN A 33 -9.20 -19.72 10.06
N SER A 34 -7.89 -19.44 10.06
CA SER A 34 -7.04 -19.64 8.88
C SER A 34 -6.71 -21.12 8.56
N LYS A 35 -6.87 -22.03 9.53
CA LYS A 35 -6.54 -23.46 9.33
C LYS A 35 -7.62 -24.24 8.59
N ASP A 36 -8.87 -23.75 8.59
CA ASP A 36 -9.99 -24.39 7.90
C ASP A 36 -10.02 -24.12 6.38
N LEU A 37 -9.13 -23.27 5.87
CA LEU A 37 -8.99 -22.94 4.44
C LEU A 37 -8.12 -23.93 3.65
N LYS A 38 -7.62 -25.02 4.25
CA LYS A 38 -6.90 -26.07 3.51
C LYS A 38 -7.87 -27.07 2.88
N GLY A 39 -8.63 -26.61 1.90
CA GLY A 39 -9.54 -27.40 1.08
C GLY A 39 -9.38 -27.11 -0.41
N ASN A 40 -8.58 -27.96 -1.07
CA ASN A 40 -8.57 -28.27 -2.51
C ASN A 40 -8.20 -27.16 -3.52
N GLU A 41 -7.08 -27.44 -4.20
CA GLU A 41 -6.53 -26.79 -5.40
C GLU A 41 -6.02 -25.36 -5.17
N ALA A 42 -4.90 -25.03 -5.82
CA ALA A 42 -4.22 -23.75 -5.69
C ALA A 42 -5.08 -22.63 -6.29
N ASN A 43 -6.13 -22.23 -5.57
CA ASN A 43 -6.92 -21.07 -5.87
C ASN A 43 -6.18 -19.83 -5.36
N GLU A 44 -6.19 -18.80 -6.20
CA GLU A 44 -5.54 -17.50 -6.02
C GLU A 44 -5.57 -17.05 -4.56
N MET A 45 -4.40 -16.72 -3.99
CA MET A 45 -4.31 -16.28 -2.61
C MET A 45 -5.04 -14.95 -2.45
N GLU A 46 -6.28 -15.02 -1.99
CA GLU A 46 -7.08 -13.92 -1.45
C GLU A 46 -6.26 -13.23 -0.35
N THR A 47 -5.54 -12.17 -0.71
CA THR A 47 -4.59 -11.52 0.19
C THR A 47 -5.04 -10.08 0.39
N ASN A 48 -5.33 -9.75 1.65
CA ASN A 48 -5.59 -8.38 2.06
C ASN A 48 -4.26 -7.62 2.14
N TYR A 49 -4.17 -6.46 1.49
CA TYR A 49 -3.02 -5.57 1.54
C TYR A 49 -3.38 -4.28 2.24
N ILE A 50 -2.46 -3.75 3.03
CA ILE A 50 -2.62 -2.45 3.68
C ILE A 50 -1.86 -1.43 2.84
N ILE A 51 -2.56 -0.44 2.30
CA ILE A 51 -1.96 0.70 1.62
C ILE A 51 -2.51 1.96 2.30
N PHE A 52 -1.64 2.84 2.81
CA PHE A 52 -2.04 4.04 3.55
C PHE A 52 -3.05 3.80 4.68
N GLU A 53 -2.91 2.71 5.43
CA GLU A 53 -3.81 2.32 6.52
C GLU A 53 -5.20 1.82 6.07
N GLU A 54 -5.49 1.80 4.77
CA GLU A 54 -6.70 1.18 4.21
C GLU A 54 -6.42 -0.27 3.79
N VAL A 55 -7.41 -1.14 3.98
CA VAL A 55 -7.33 -2.56 3.58
C VAL A 55 -7.92 -2.72 2.19
N TYR A 56 -7.10 -3.21 1.27
CA TYR A 56 -7.50 -3.52 -0.09
C TYR A 56 -7.48 -5.02 -0.32
N HIS A 57 -8.56 -5.50 -0.94
CA HIS A 57 -8.58 -6.81 -1.54
C HIS A 57 -8.04 -6.70 -2.97
N ILE A 58 -6.88 -7.32 -3.24
CA ILE A 58 -6.21 -7.25 -4.54
C ILE A 58 -5.97 -8.66 -5.05
N GLU A 59 -6.75 -9.04 -6.06
CA GLU A 59 -6.61 -10.33 -6.73
C GLU A 59 -5.35 -10.36 -7.61
N ASN A 60 -4.81 -11.56 -7.81
CA ASN A 60 -3.76 -11.81 -8.80
C ASN A 60 -2.46 -10.99 -8.63
N MET A 61 -2.16 -10.54 -7.41
CA MET A 61 -0.92 -9.82 -7.12
C MET A 61 0.30 -10.73 -7.36
N LYS A 62 1.27 -10.20 -8.09
CA LYS A 62 2.56 -10.82 -8.38
C LYS A 62 3.65 -10.34 -7.43
N ASN A 63 3.73 -9.02 -7.23
CA ASN A 63 4.72 -8.38 -6.36
C ASN A 63 4.22 -7.02 -5.88
N ILE A 64 4.68 -6.61 -4.70
CA ILE A 64 4.46 -5.27 -4.13
C ILE A 64 5.79 -4.72 -3.60
N TYR A 65 5.99 -3.43 -3.84
CA TYR A 65 7.05 -2.61 -3.29
C TYR A 65 6.41 -1.34 -2.71
N ASP A 66 6.80 -0.96 -1.49
CA ASP A 66 6.14 0.12 -0.76
C ASP A 66 7.12 0.79 0.23
N GLU A 67 7.83 1.82 -0.25
CA GLU A 67 8.53 2.79 0.60
C GLU A 67 7.64 3.99 0.94
N LEU A 68 6.59 4.22 0.15
CA LEU A 68 5.62 5.29 0.30
C LEU A 68 4.95 5.28 1.69
N SER A 69 4.66 4.11 2.25
CA SER A 69 4.12 3.98 3.62
C SER A 69 5.08 4.45 4.72
N THR A 70 6.37 4.60 4.41
CA THR A 70 7.40 5.04 5.37
C THR A 70 7.62 6.55 5.39
N ILE A 71 6.91 7.30 4.52
CA ILE A 71 7.01 8.75 4.40
C ILE A 71 6.26 9.44 5.56
N ASP A 72 6.91 10.43 6.17
CA ASP A 72 6.33 11.19 7.28
C ASP A 72 5.60 12.44 6.79
N PHE A 73 4.32 12.28 6.44
CA PHE A 73 3.44 13.39 5.99
C PHE A 73 3.16 14.45 7.07
N THR A 74 3.63 14.27 8.31
CA THR A 74 3.58 15.34 9.32
C THR A 74 4.69 16.39 9.14
N LYS A 75 5.70 16.07 8.33
CA LYS A 75 6.78 16.98 7.94
C LYS A 75 6.45 17.74 6.66
N THR A 76 7.25 18.76 6.39
CA THR A 76 7.23 19.46 5.10
C THR A 76 7.88 18.62 4.01
N VAL A 77 7.54 18.89 2.74
CA VAL A 77 8.17 18.24 1.58
C VAL A 77 9.70 18.38 1.66
N SER A 78 10.21 19.57 1.96
CA SER A 78 11.65 19.84 2.03
C SER A 78 12.38 18.97 3.04
N GLU A 79 11.72 18.58 4.14
CA GLU A 79 12.31 17.70 5.16
C GLU A 79 12.36 16.22 4.74
N GLU A 80 11.45 15.78 3.87
CA GLU A 80 11.41 14.41 3.35
C GLU A 80 12.00 14.29 1.94
N ALA A 81 12.29 15.40 1.24
CA ALA A 81 12.67 15.44 -0.18
C ALA A 81 13.75 14.43 -0.56
N ILE A 82 14.76 14.21 0.29
CA ILE A 82 15.84 13.25 0.03
C ILE A 82 15.39 11.77 -0.08
N ARG A 83 14.15 11.49 0.30
CA ARG A 83 13.50 10.17 0.24
C ARG A 83 12.46 10.08 -0.87
N LEU A 84 12.16 11.20 -1.53
CA LEU A 84 11.10 11.31 -2.54
C LEU A 84 11.70 11.09 -3.93
N ASP A 85 11.94 9.85 -4.32
CA ASP A 85 12.42 9.51 -5.65
C ASP A 85 11.31 8.95 -6.56
N GLU A 86 11.70 8.42 -7.71
CA GLU A 86 10.79 7.96 -8.75
C GLU A 86 10.12 6.62 -8.40
N ASP A 87 10.65 5.89 -7.41
CA ASP A 87 10.26 4.53 -7.05
C ASP A 87 9.78 4.51 -5.59
N LEU A 88 8.56 5.00 -5.32
CA LEU A 88 8.03 5.01 -3.95
C LEU A 88 7.09 3.84 -3.67
N PHE A 89 6.32 3.43 -4.67
CA PHE A 89 5.39 2.31 -4.56
C PHE A 89 5.17 1.66 -5.91
N GLN A 90 5.17 0.34 -5.95
CA GLN A 90 4.79 -0.41 -7.15
C GLN A 90 4.03 -1.69 -6.77
N LEU A 91 2.82 -1.82 -7.28
CA LEU A 91 2.05 -3.06 -7.23
C LEU A 91 1.97 -3.65 -8.62
N THR A 92 2.30 -4.93 -8.77
CA THR A 92 2.24 -5.63 -10.05
C THR A 92 1.37 -6.88 -9.95
N GLN A 93 0.67 -7.19 -11.02
CA GLN A 93 -0.20 -8.36 -11.12
C GLN A 93 0.28 -9.35 -12.18
N ASN A 94 -0.23 -10.58 -12.07
CA ASN A 94 0.08 -11.66 -13.02
C ASN A 94 -0.46 -11.40 -14.44
N ASN A 95 -1.48 -10.54 -14.58
CA ASN A 95 -2.08 -10.16 -15.86
C ASN A 95 -1.31 -9.06 -16.63
N GLY A 96 -0.18 -8.58 -16.10
CA GLY A 96 0.62 -7.54 -16.73
C GLY A 96 0.27 -6.11 -16.32
N ILE A 97 -0.75 -5.90 -15.47
CA ILE A 97 -1.06 -4.59 -14.92
C ILE A 97 -0.09 -4.25 -13.78
N ALA A 98 0.36 -3.00 -13.74
CA ALA A 98 1.08 -2.42 -12.62
C ALA A 98 0.50 -1.06 -12.22
N ILE A 99 0.46 -0.80 -10.92
CA ILE A 99 0.19 0.52 -10.35
C ILE A 99 1.52 1.01 -9.80
N ASP A 100 1.93 2.20 -10.22
CA ASP A 100 3.19 2.82 -9.85
C ASP A 100 2.94 4.20 -9.25
N ILE A 101 3.67 4.53 -8.19
CA ILE A 101 3.67 5.85 -7.58
C ILE A 101 5.11 6.27 -7.32
N GLY A 102 5.48 7.40 -7.90
CA GLY A 102 6.78 8.04 -7.72
C GLY A 102 6.63 9.54 -7.48
N TRP A 103 7.70 10.20 -7.10
CA TRP A 103 7.76 11.65 -6.92
C TRP A 103 8.59 12.32 -8.02
N TYR A 104 8.01 13.31 -8.68
CA TYR A 104 8.61 13.96 -9.86
C TYR A 104 8.54 15.49 -9.77
N PRO A 105 9.65 16.21 -9.99
CA PRO A 105 11.01 15.69 -10.19
C PRO A 105 11.57 15.01 -8.93
N SER A 106 12.33 13.94 -9.13
CA SER A 106 12.98 13.20 -8.05
C SER A 106 13.81 14.11 -7.15
N LEU A 107 13.66 13.92 -5.84
CA LEU A 107 14.34 14.63 -4.76
C LEU A 107 14.11 16.16 -4.73
N ASP A 108 13.11 16.67 -5.46
CA ASP A 108 12.79 18.09 -5.53
C ASP A 108 11.61 18.44 -4.62
N GLU A 109 11.78 19.44 -3.74
CA GLU A 109 10.72 19.92 -2.84
C GLU A 109 9.49 20.51 -3.56
N LYS A 110 9.59 20.76 -4.87
CA LYS A 110 8.51 21.26 -5.73
C LYS A 110 7.89 20.18 -6.61
N GLY A 111 8.26 18.92 -6.40
CA GLY A 111 7.66 17.81 -7.13
C GLY A 111 6.22 17.53 -6.72
N GLU A 112 5.69 16.47 -7.30
CA GLU A 112 4.37 15.92 -7.00
C GLU A 112 4.43 14.40 -7.11
N PHE A 113 3.52 13.71 -6.41
CA PHE A 113 3.32 12.29 -6.62
C PHE A 113 2.70 12.09 -7.99
N LEU A 114 3.27 11.21 -8.79
CA LEU A 114 2.72 10.76 -10.04
C LEU A 114 2.21 9.34 -9.85
N ILE A 115 0.92 9.12 -10.11
CA ILE A 115 0.25 7.82 -10.01
C ILE A 115 -0.03 7.32 -11.42
N GLN A 116 0.48 6.15 -11.75
CA GLN A 116 0.38 5.56 -13.08
C GLN A 116 -0.18 4.14 -13.02
N VAL A 117 -1.02 3.80 -14.00
CA VAL A 117 -1.38 2.41 -14.30
C VAL A 117 -0.72 2.03 -15.61
N ILE A 118 0.11 1.00 -15.56
CA ILE A 118 0.89 0.48 -16.67
C ILE A 118 0.31 -0.86 -17.10
N SER A 119 0.16 -1.08 -18.41
CA SER A 119 -0.19 -2.38 -18.98
C SER A 119 1.00 -2.94 -19.72
N ASP A 120 1.30 -4.22 -19.49
CA ASP A 120 2.29 -5.00 -20.25
C ASP A 120 3.68 -4.35 -20.33
N GLY A 121 4.00 -3.50 -19.34
CA GLY A 121 5.27 -2.76 -19.27
C GLY A 121 5.39 -1.57 -20.24
N ASP A 122 4.30 -1.04 -20.79
CA ASP A 122 4.31 0.19 -21.60
C ASP A 122 4.34 1.44 -20.71
N TRP A 123 5.53 1.75 -20.19
CA TRP A 123 5.77 2.91 -19.31
C TRP A 123 5.60 4.26 -20.04
N ASP A 124 5.77 4.27 -21.37
CA ASP A 124 5.65 5.46 -22.19
C ASP A 124 4.17 5.86 -22.39
N HIS A 125 3.25 4.89 -22.36
CA HIS A 125 1.81 5.09 -22.55
C HIS A 125 0.99 4.48 -21.41
N PRO A 126 1.04 5.07 -20.20
CA PRO A 126 0.23 4.60 -19.08
C PRO A 126 -1.25 4.66 -19.42
N MET A 127 -1.99 3.62 -19.04
CA MET A 127 -3.46 3.56 -19.19
C MET A 127 -4.15 4.68 -18.42
N ILE A 128 -3.64 4.96 -17.22
CA ILE A 128 -4.10 6.02 -16.33
C ILE A 128 -2.88 6.77 -15.84
N LYS A 129 -2.94 8.09 -15.86
CA LYS A 129 -1.92 8.98 -15.31
C LYS A 129 -2.60 10.13 -14.59
N THR A 130 -2.35 10.26 -13.29
CA THR A 130 -2.81 11.38 -12.47
C THR A 130 -1.69 11.79 -11.52
N SER A 131 -1.78 12.97 -10.92
CA SER A 131 -0.78 13.44 -9.96
C SER A 131 -1.42 14.01 -8.72
N SER A 132 -0.72 14.02 -7.59
CA SER A 132 -1.15 14.63 -6.32
C SER A 132 -0.03 15.47 -5.73
N GLY A 133 -0.38 16.59 -5.10
CA GLY A 133 0.56 17.32 -4.25
C GLY A 133 0.92 16.55 -2.97
N TRP A 134 1.60 17.22 -2.05
CA TRP A 134 2.06 16.66 -0.76
C TRP A 134 0.94 16.23 0.21
N ASP A 135 -0.32 16.59 -0.05
CA ASP A 135 -1.41 16.27 0.85
C ASP A 135 -1.70 14.75 0.86
N LYS A 136 -1.54 14.11 2.02
CA LYS A 136 -1.75 12.67 2.20
C LYS A 136 -3.18 12.25 1.81
N ASN A 137 -4.18 13.06 2.16
CA ASN A 137 -5.58 12.70 1.89
C ASN A 137 -5.90 12.83 0.40
N GLU A 138 -5.38 13.86 -0.26
CA GLU A 138 -5.48 14.02 -1.72
C GLU A 138 -4.84 12.83 -2.46
N LEU A 139 -3.65 12.39 -2.00
CA LEU A 139 -2.97 11.22 -2.56
C LEU A 139 -3.79 9.95 -2.41
N ILE A 140 -4.35 9.70 -1.22
CA ILE A 140 -5.22 8.56 -0.94
C ILE A 140 -6.49 8.61 -1.80
N GLU A 141 -7.12 9.79 -1.91
CA GLU A 141 -8.32 9.98 -2.73
C GLU A 141 -8.02 9.64 -4.20
N LYS A 142 -6.92 10.15 -4.75
CA LYS A 142 -6.52 9.88 -6.13
C LYS A 142 -6.15 8.42 -6.36
N LEU A 143 -5.46 7.79 -5.41
CA LEU A 143 -5.15 6.35 -5.49
C LEU A 143 -6.44 5.52 -5.47
N ASN A 144 -7.40 5.86 -4.60
CA ASN A 144 -8.70 5.17 -4.54
C ASN A 144 -9.47 5.30 -5.86
N ILE A 145 -9.51 6.50 -6.46
CA ILE A 145 -10.13 6.71 -7.78
C ILE A 145 -9.47 5.84 -8.86
N VAL A 146 -8.14 5.67 -8.80
CA VAL A 146 -7.41 4.80 -9.73
C VAL A 146 -7.77 3.33 -9.49
N LEU A 147 -7.76 2.88 -8.23
CA LEU A 147 -8.09 1.51 -7.86
C LEU A 147 -9.54 1.14 -8.22
N GLU A 148 -10.51 2.04 -8.04
CA GLU A 148 -11.91 1.81 -8.41
C GLU A 148 -12.12 1.62 -9.92
N GLN A 149 -11.21 2.12 -10.76
CA GLN A 149 -11.25 1.93 -12.21
C GLN A 149 -10.68 0.58 -12.64
N LEU A 150 -10.05 -0.15 -11.72
CA LEU A 150 -9.45 -1.44 -12.01
C LEU A 150 -10.42 -2.57 -11.67
N PRO A 151 -10.55 -3.60 -12.53
CA PRO A 151 -11.60 -4.60 -12.42
C PRO A 151 -11.44 -5.59 -11.24
N PHE A 152 -10.44 -5.39 -10.38
CA PHE A 152 -10.00 -6.35 -9.37
C PHE A 152 -9.80 -5.75 -7.97
N SER A 153 -9.96 -4.44 -7.79
CA SER A 153 -9.85 -3.80 -6.47
C SER A 153 -11.22 -3.64 -5.86
N LEU A 154 -11.42 -4.28 -4.71
CA LEU A 154 -12.57 -3.99 -3.84
C LEU A 154 -12.03 -3.45 -2.53
N LYS A 155 -12.48 -2.26 -2.16
CA LYS A 155 -12.26 -1.70 -0.83
C LYS A 155 -13.15 -2.46 0.16
N SER A 156 -12.54 -3.02 1.20
CA SER A 156 -13.25 -3.76 2.27
C SER A 156 -13.96 -2.84 3.24
#